data_AF-A0A2B2C984-F1
#
_entry.id   AF-A0A2B2C984-F1
#
_cell.length_a   1.000
_cell.length_b   1.000
_cell.length_c   1.000
_cell.angle_alpha   90.00
_cell.angle_beta   90.00
_cell.angle_gamma   90.00
#
_symmetry.space_group_name_H-M   'P 1'
#
loop_
_entity.id
_entity.type
_entity.pdbx_description
1 polymer ?
#
loop_
_entity_poly.entity_id
_entity_poly.type
_entity_poly.pdbx_seq_one_letter_code
_entity_poly.pdbx_strand_id
1 'polypeptide(L)' 'MESIVALHRNYNGDIINFVTSEGRIISYRKALQEAEEGLIQGIQAIEEHGKMSLIPESSQSFDQFPDLY' A
#
# COMPACT_ATOMS: atom_id res chain seq x y z
N MET A 1 3.12 10.10 -11.48
CA MET A 1 3.42 9.07 -10.49
C MET A 1 2.25 9.08 -9.53
N GLU A 2 1.56 7.95 -9.46
CA GLU A 2 0.41 7.80 -8.57
C GLU A 2 0.91 7.68 -7.13
N SER A 3 0.11 8.07 -6.15
CA SER A 3 0.46 7.96 -4.73
C SER A 3 -0.67 7.30 -3.95
N ILE A 4 -0.34 6.58 -2.88
CA ILE A 4 -1.37 6.02 -1.99
C ILE A 4 -2.02 7.14 -1.17
N VAL A 5 -3.35 7.17 -1.17
CA VAL A 5 -4.14 8.16 -0.42
C VAL A 5 -5.07 7.54 0.61
N ALA A 6 -5.42 6.26 0.47
CA ALA A 6 -6.25 5.52 1.42
C ALA A 6 -6.02 4.02 1.32
N LEU A 7 -6.55 3.27 2.28
CA LEU A 7 -6.43 1.82 2.42
C LEU A 7 -7.81 1.19 2.57
N HIS A 8 -7.93 -0.08 2.21
CA HIS A 8 -9.05 -0.91 2.65
C HIS A 8 -8.48 -2.04 3.51
N ARG A 9 -9.00 -2.18 4.72
CA ARG A 9 -8.66 -3.31 5.60
C ARG A 9 -9.79 -4.33 5.65
N ASN A 10 -9.41 -5.59 5.88
CA ASN A 10 -10.38 -6.63 6.22
C ASN A 10 -10.85 -6.50 7.68
N TYR A 11 -11.78 -7.36 8.10
CA TYR A 11 -12.30 -7.38 9.47
C TYR A 11 -11.24 -7.70 10.55
N ASN A 12 -10.08 -8.27 10.17
CA ASN A 12 -8.95 -8.53 11.05
C ASN A 12 -7.98 -7.33 11.15
N GLY A 13 -8.17 -6.29 10.34
CA GLY A 13 -7.28 -5.14 10.26
C GLY A 13 -6.14 -5.28 9.24
N ASP A 14 -6.10 -6.37 8.45
CA ASP A 14 -5.10 -6.55 7.39
C ASP A 14 -5.44 -5.68 6.19
N ILE A 15 -4.44 -5.00 5.63
CA ILE A 15 -4.59 -4.21 4.40
C ILE A 15 -4.77 -5.16 3.22
N ILE A 16 -5.91 -5.06 2.55
CA ILE A 16 -6.25 -5.89 1.38
C ILE A 16 -6.18 -5.10 0.07
N ASN A 17 -6.48 -3.80 0.11
CA ASN A 17 -6.38 -2.92 -1.04
C ASN A 17 -5.79 -1.56 -0.67
N PHE A 18 -5.23 -0.90 -1.69
CA PHE A 18 -4.74 0.47 -1.65
C PHE A 18 -5.53 1.31 -2.64
N VAL A 19 -5.75 2.58 -2.28
CA VAL A 19 -6.39 3.56 -3.15
C VAL A 19 -5.36 4.58 -3.59
N THR A 20 -5.23 4.77 -4.90
CA THR A 20 -4.30 5.72 -5.49
C THR A 20 -4.93 7.11 -5.60
N SER A 21 -4.10 8.13 -5.76
CA SER A 21 -4.51 9.52 -5.99
C SER A 21 -5.33 9.72 -7.27
N GLU A 22 -5.30 8.76 -8.20
CA GLU A 22 -6.14 8.73 -9.40
C GLU A 22 -7.50 8.05 -9.18
N GLY A 23 -7.81 7.61 -7.95
CA GLY A 23 -9.05 6.94 -7.59
C GLY A 23 -9.09 5.46 -7.98
N ARG A 24 -7.97 4.87 -8.39
CA ARG A 24 -7.87 3.42 -8.62
C ARG A 24 -7.79 2.68 -7.30
N ILE A 25 -8.45 1.53 -7.23
CA ILE A 25 -8.32 0.56 -6.15
C ILE A 25 -7.47 -0.60 -6.66
N ILE A 26 -6.37 -0.88 -5.97
CA ILE A 26 -5.46 -1.98 -6.32
C ILE A 26 -5.31 -2.94 -5.14
N SER A 27 -5.25 -4.24 -5.43
CA SER A 27 -4.98 -5.25 -4.41
C SER A 27 -3.57 -5.12 -3.83
N TYR A 28 -3.36 -5.61 -2.61
CA TYR A 28 -2.03 -5.65 -1.97
C TYR A 28 -0.94 -6.25 -2.86
N ARG A 29 -1.22 -7.37 -3.55
CA ARG A 29 -0.26 -8.02 -4.46
C ARG A 29 0.12 -7.13 -5.65
N LYS A 30 -0.83 -6.38 -6.19
CA LYS A 30 -0.58 -5.45 -7.31
C LYS A 30 0.22 -4.24 -6.83
N ALA A 31 -0.07 -3.74 -5.63
CA ALA A 31 0.70 -2.68 -4.99
C ALA A 31 2.16 -3.10 -4.73
N LEU A 32 2.42 -4.36 -4.32
CA LEU A 32 3.77 -4.91 -4.21
C LEU A 32 4.53 -4.80 -5.54
N GLN A 33 3.96 -5.33 -6.62
CA GLN A 33 4.59 -5.30 -7.93
C GLN A 33 4.81 -3.86 -8.43
N GLU A 34 3.80 -2.99 -8.32
CA GLU A 34 3.90 -1.60 -8.77
C GLU A 34 4.90 -0.78 -7.92
N ALA A 35 5.07 -1.11 -6.64
CA ALA A 35 6.09 -0.51 -5.79
C ALA A 35 7.51 -0.96 -6.18
N GLU A 36 7.70 -2.25 -6.51
CA GLU A 36 8.97 -2.76 -7.06
C GLU A 36 9.32 -2.11 -8.41
N GLU A 37 8.33 -1.87 -9.25
CA GLU A 37 8.48 -1.19 -10.54
C GLU A 37 8.61 0.35 -10.42
N GLY A 38 8.44 0.90 -9.21
CA GLY A 38 8.51 2.35 -8.95
C GLY A 38 7.36 3.16 -9.55
N LEU A 39 6.21 2.53 -9.82
CA LEU A 39 5.04 3.17 -10.44
C LEU A 39 4.19 3.95 -9.43
N ILE A 40 4.22 3.53 -8.16
CA ILE A 40 3.43 4.12 -7.07
C ILE A 40 4.36 4.67 -5.99
N GLN A 41 4.03 5.86 -5.51
CA GLN A 41 4.67 6.54 -4.38
C GLN A 41 3.90 6.37 -3.08
N GLY A 42 4.60 6.56 -1.97
CA GLY A 42 4.07 6.46 -0.61
C GLY A 42 4.19 5.06 0.00
N ILE A 43 4.58 4.06 -0.79
CA ILE A 43 4.86 2.70 -0.35
C ILE A 43 6.13 2.16 -1.01
N GLN A 44 6.83 1.29 -0.29
CA GLN A 44 8.02 0.59 -0.76
C GLN A 44 7.86 -0.91 -0.49
N ALA A 45 8.21 -1.73 -1.47
CA ALA A 45 8.33 -3.18 -1.28
C ALA A 45 9.68 -3.49 -0.63
N ILE A 46 9.64 -4.19 0.51
CA ILE A 46 10.83 -4.68 1.19
C ILE A 46 10.73 -6.19 1.36
N GLU A 47 11.87 -6.86 1.33
CA GLU A 47 11.97 -8.27 1.69
C GLU A 47 12.36 -8.38 3.16
N GLU A 48 11.47 -8.95 3.98
CA GLU A 48 11.76 -9.30 5.37
C GLU A 48 11.65 -10.80 5.55
N HIS A 49 12.73 -11.44 5.99
CA HIS A 49 12.77 -12.88 6.29
C HIS A 49 12.28 -13.78 5.14
N GLY A 50 12.58 -13.41 3.88
CA GLY A 50 12.14 -14.15 2.69
C GLY A 50 10.68 -13.91 2.30
N LYS A 51 10.01 -12.94 2.92
CA LYS A 51 8.65 -12.51 2.57
C LYS A 51 8.66 -11.05 2.15
N MET A 52 8.07 -10.78 0.98
CA MET A 52 7.84 -9.41 0.55
C MET A 52 6.69 -8.77 1.33
N SER A 53 6.94 -7.57 1.84
CA SER A 53 5.99 -6.74 2.57
C SER A 53 6.05 -5.32 2.06
N LEU A 54 4.93 -4.60 2.15
CA LEU A 54 4.88 -3.18 1.87
C LEU A 54 5.12 -2.41 3.16
N ILE A 55 5.94 -1.38 3.08
CA ILE A 55 6.10 -0.37 4.13
C ILE A 55 5.79 1.01 3.54
N PRO A 56 5.30 1.96 4.34
CA PRO A 56 5.20 3.34 3.92
C PRO A 56 6.59 3.96 3.70
N GLU A 57 6.73 4.80 2.66
CA GLU A 57 8.00 5.50 2.38
C GLU A 57 8.31 6.61 3.41
N SER A 58 7.26 7.18 4.00
CA SER A 58 7.36 8.15 5.08
C SER A 58 7.59 7.44 6.42
N SER A 59 8.12 8.14 7.42
CA SER A 59 8.23 7.65 8.80
C SER A 59 6.87 7.45 9.51
N GLN A 60 5.78 7.51 8.75
CA GLN A 60 4.40 7.39 9.19
C GLN A 60 3.95 5.93 9.06
N SER A 61 3.13 5.44 9.99
CA SER A 61 2.48 4.13 9.87
C SER A 61 1.34 4.16 8.85
N PHE A 62 0.99 3.00 8.28
CA PHE A 62 -0.24 2.84 7.50
C PHE A 62 -1.51 3.25 8.24
N ASP A 63 -1.48 3.30 9.57
CA ASP A 63 -2.61 3.71 10.41
C ASP A 63 -2.99 5.19 10.28
N GLN A 64 -2.16 5.99 9.63
CA GLN A 64 -2.47 7.40 9.35
C GLN A 64 -3.28 7.59 8.07
N PHE A 65 -3.36 6.56 7.22
CA PHE A 65 -4.19 6.63 6.02
C PHE A 65 -5.65 6.37 6.37
N PRO A 66 -6.60 7.08 5.72
CA PRO A 66 -8.01 6.78 5.83
C PRO A 66 -8.29 5.33 5.45
N ASP A 67 -9.12 4.66 6.26
CA ASP A 67 -9.68 3.35 5.91
C ASP A 67 -11.01 3.55 5.20
N LEU A 68 -11.14 2.98 4.01
CA LEU A 68 -12.37 2.99 3.23
C LEU A 68 -13.01 1.60 3.34
N TYR A 69 -14.18 1.56 3.96
CA TYR A 69 -15.00 0.35 4.17
C TYR A 69 -15.97 0.10 3.01
#